data_AF-A0A354EW98-F1
#
_entry.id   AF-A0A354EW98-F1
#
_cell.length_a   1.000
_cell.length_b   1.000
_cell.length_c   1.000
_cell.angle_alpha   90.00
_cell.angle_beta   90.00
_cell.angle_gamma   90.00
#
_symmetry.space_group_name_H-M   'P 1'
#
loop_
_entity.id
_entity.type
_entity.pdbx_description
1 polymer ?
#
loop_
_entity_poly.entity_id
_entity_poly.type
_entity_poly.pdbx_seq_one_letter_code
_entity_poly.pdbx_strand_id
1 'polypeptide(L)' 'MTNPNAHDIKVLNGLIDTTLDSADGYREAAEQTQDPHYRTLFERRAGERQQVVEDLSAAVRGLGGDPEPHGSILAKA' A
#
# COMPACT_ATOMS: atom_id res chain seq x y z
N MET A 1 7.50 -28.47 -2.01
CA MET A 1 8.66 -27.79 -1.40
C MET A 1 8.20 -26.40 -0.97
N THR A 2 8.47 -25.99 0.26
CA THR A 2 8.17 -24.62 0.73
C THR A 2 9.08 -23.64 -0.01
N ASN A 3 8.54 -22.52 -0.50
CA ASN A 3 9.34 -21.46 -1.11
C ASN A 3 10.41 -21.00 -0.08
N PRO A 4 11.72 -21.02 -0.39
CA PRO A 4 12.76 -20.59 0.56
C PRO A 4 12.58 -19.14 1.03
N ASN A 5 11.88 -18.31 0.24
CA ASN A 5 11.61 -16.90 0.53
C ASN A 5 10.28 -16.69 1.28
N ALA A 6 9.64 -17.75 1.79
CA ALA A 6 8.29 -17.65 2.38
C ALA A 6 8.19 -16.63 3.53
N HIS A 7 9.25 -16.48 4.33
CA HIS A 7 9.28 -15.45 5.38
C HIS A 7 9.28 -14.03 4.80
N ASP A 8 10.17 -13.76 3.85
CA ASP A 8 10.32 -12.44 3.24
C ASP A 8 9.07 -12.03 2.48
N ILE A 9 8.46 -12.98 1.74
CA ILE A 9 7.17 -12.77 1.06
C ILE A 9 6.09 -12.36 2.07
N LYS A 10 6.00 -13.04 3.22
CA LYS A 10 5.04 -12.70 4.27
C LYS A 10 5.30 -11.31 4.84
N VAL A 11 6.56 -10.95 5.08
CA VAL A 11 6.92 -9.62 5.59
C VAL A 11 6.58 -8.54 4.58
N LEU A 12 6.94 -8.73 3.30
CA LEU A 12 6.64 -7.78 2.24
C LEU A 12 5.15 -7.58 2.02
N ASN A 13 4.35 -8.66 2.06
CA ASN A 13 2.89 -8.53 2.02
C ASN A 13 2.35 -7.73 3.21
N GLY A 14 2.84 -7.96 4.44
CA GLY A 14 2.46 -7.12 5.59
C GLY A 14 2.86 -5.63 5.44
N LEU A 15 3.98 -5.34 4.77
CA LEU A 15 4.38 -3.97 4.45
C LEU A 15 3.49 -3.35 3.36
N ILE A 16 3.08 -4.14 2.35
CA ILE A 16 2.12 -3.72 1.33
C ILE A 16 0.81 -3.28 2.01
N ASP A 17 0.26 -4.10 2.89
CA ASP A 17 -0.98 -3.83 3.62
C ASP A 17 -0.89 -2.52 4.40
N THR A 18 0.15 -2.40 5.24
CA THR A 18 0.35 -1.21 6.07
C THR A 18 0.55 0.06 5.23
N THR A 19 1.20 -0.08 4.06
CA THR A 19 1.45 1.05 3.16
C THR A 19 0.19 1.46 2.41
N LEU A 20 -0.67 0.51 2.05
CA LEU A 20 -2.00 0.77 1.48
C LEU A 20 -2.91 1.49 2.47
N ASP A 21 -2.97 1.02 3.73
CA ASP A 21 -3.71 1.69 4.80
C ASP A 21 -3.24 3.15 4.97
N SER A 22 -1.93 3.38 4.91
CA SER A 22 -1.38 4.73 4.93
C SER A 22 -1.79 5.56 3.70
N ALA A 23 -1.87 4.98 2.50
CA ALA A 23 -2.32 5.67 1.31
C ALA A 23 -3.77 6.12 1.45
N ASP A 24 -4.64 5.26 1.96
CA ASP A 24 -6.05 5.57 2.21
C ASP A 24 -6.22 6.63 3.30
N GLY A 25 -5.47 6.54 4.40
CA GLY A 25 -5.46 7.58 5.43
C GLY A 25 -5.07 8.96 4.89
N TYR A 26 -4.13 9.03 3.93
CA TYR A 26 -3.80 10.29 3.27
C TYR A 26 -4.92 10.78 2.33
N ARG A 27 -5.59 9.89 1.60
CA ARG A 27 -6.75 10.27 0.76
C ARG A 27 -7.87 10.86 1.62
N GLU A 28 -8.21 10.20 2.72
CA GLU A 28 -9.21 10.69 3.66
C GLU A 28 -8.83 12.04 4.26
N ALA A 29 -7.55 12.22 4.63
CA ALA A 29 -7.05 13.50 5.14
C ALA A 29 -7.13 14.62 4.09
N ALA A 30 -6.88 14.31 2.81
CA ALA A 30 -7.02 15.26 1.70
C ALA A 30 -8.49 15.69 1.49
N GLU A 31 -9.43 14.77 1.67
CA GLU A 31 -10.87 15.04 1.58
C GLU A 31 -11.37 15.92 2.74
N GLN A 32 -10.88 15.67 3.96
CA GLN A 32 -11.35 16.32 5.17
C GLN A 32 -10.70 17.70 5.43
N THR A 33 -9.52 17.97 4.88
CA THR A 33 -8.83 19.24 5.12
C THR A 33 -9.44 20.40 4.32
N GLN A 34 -9.59 21.55 4.98
CA GLN A 34 -10.02 22.80 4.34
C GLN A 34 -8.85 23.65 3.82
N ASP A 35 -7.61 23.30 4.20
CA ASP A 35 -6.41 24.01 3.75
C ASP A 35 -5.92 23.41 2.41
N PRO A 36 -5.88 24.19 1.33
CA PRO A 36 -5.41 23.72 0.02
C PRO A 36 -3.96 23.21 0.04
N HIS A 37 -3.10 23.77 0.88
CA HIS A 37 -1.70 23.34 0.98
C HIS A 37 -1.61 21.93 1.55
N TYR A 38 -2.35 21.64 2.63
CA TYR A 38 -2.38 20.30 3.21
C TYR A 38 -3.07 19.29 2.30
N ARG A 39 -4.09 19.69 1.54
CA ARG A 39 -4.72 18.83 0.54
C ARG A 39 -3.71 18.31 -0.48
N THR A 40 -2.96 19.22 -1.11
CA THR A 40 -1.92 18.86 -2.09
C THR A 40 -0.82 17.99 -1.46
N LEU A 41 -0.43 18.28 -0.20
CA LEU A 41 0.54 17.46 0.51
C LEU A 41 0.03 16.03 0.70
N PHE A 42 -1.21 15.85 1.15
CA PHE A 42 -1.78 14.53 1.39
C PHE A 42 -2.01 13.75 0.09
N GLU A 43 -2.49 14.38 -0.97
CA GLU A 43 -2.61 13.76 -2.30
C GLU A 43 -1.24 13.25 -2.80
N ARG A 44 -0.20 14.08 -2.67
CA ARG A 44 1.16 13.67 -3.02
C ARG A 44 1.62 12.47 -2.19
N ARG A 45 1.36 12.49 -0.87
CA ARG A 45 1.73 11.39 0.03
C ARG A 45 1.00 10.10 -0.33
N ALA A 46 -0.29 10.15 -0.64
CA ALA A 46 -1.05 9.00 -1.10
C ALA A 46 -0.43 8.39 -2.38
N GLY A 47 -0.06 9.24 -3.36
CA GLY A 47 0.63 8.81 -4.57
C GLY A 47 1.99 8.16 -4.29
N GLU A 48 2.80 8.75 -3.40
CA GLU A 48 4.09 8.16 -2.99
C GLU A 48 3.91 6.76 -2.37
N ARG A 49 2.83 6.53 -1.59
CA ARG A 49 2.59 5.21 -0.96
C ARG A 49 2.16 4.18 -2.00
N GLN A 50 1.39 4.58 -3.01
CA GLN A 50 1.05 3.70 -4.14
C GLN A 50 2.31 3.24 -4.89
N GLN A 51 3.27 4.15 -5.13
CA GLN A 51 4.53 3.75 -5.75
C GLN A 51 5.32 2.73 -4.90
N VAL A 52 5.38 2.93 -3.58
CA VAL A 52 6.03 1.97 -2.68
C VAL A 52 5.33 0.60 -2.73
N VAL A 53 4.00 0.56 -2.81
CA VAL A 53 3.24 -0.69 -2.96
C VAL A 53 3.60 -1.41 -4.27
N GLU A 54 3.76 -0.67 -5.37
CA GLU A 54 4.18 -1.24 -6.65
C GLU A 54 5.57 -1.89 -6.55
N ASP A 55 6.52 -1.21 -5.90
CA ASP A 55 7.88 -1.69 -5.70
C ASP A 55 7.91 -2.95 -4.81
N LEU A 56 7.18 -2.93 -3.69
CA LEU A 56 7.05 -4.09 -2.80
C LEU A 56 6.38 -5.27 -3.52
N SER A 57 5.35 -5.00 -4.32
CA SER A 57 4.65 -6.03 -5.10
C SER A 57 5.57 -6.65 -6.15
N ALA A 58 6.41 -5.85 -6.81
CA ALA A 58 7.42 -6.34 -7.73
C ALA A 58 8.45 -7.22 -7.01
N ALA A 59 8.86 -6.85 -5.79
CA ALA A 59 9.75 -7.67 -4.98
C ALA A 59 9.12 -9.03 -4.61
N VAL A 60 7.85 -9.05 -4.19
CA VAL A 60 7.12 -10.30 -3.89
C VAL A 60 7.11 -11.23 -5.12
N ARG A 61 6.78 -10.70 -6.30
CA ARG A 61 6.81 -11.48 -7.56
C ARG A 61 8.21 -11.99 -7.87
N GLY A 62 9.23 -11.17 -7.68
CA GLY A 62 10.63 -11.54 -7.86
C GLY A 62 11.10 -12.68 -6.94
N LEU A 63 10.51 -12.78 -5.75
CA LEU A 63 10.77 -13.87 -4.80
C LEU A 63 9.95 -15.13 -5.06
N GLY A 64 9.11 -15.14 -6.11
CA GLY A 64 8.22 -16.24 -6.46
C GLY A 64 6.97 -16.32 -5.57
N GLY A 65 6.56 -15.19 -4.98
CA GLY A 65 5.30 -15.04 -4.27
C GLY A 65 4.24 -14.34 -5.13
N ASP A 66 3.00 -14.36 -4.65
CA ASP A 66 1.92 -13.53 -5.18
C ASP A 66 1.71 -12.36 -4.20
N PRO A 67 1.82 -11.10 -4.64
CA PRO A 67 1.43 -9.98 -3.80
C PRO A 67 -0.05 -10.12 -3.46
N GLU A 68 -0.40 -10.04 -2.18
CA GLU A 68 -1.78 -10.31 -1.77
C GLU A 68 -2.74 -9.34 -2.47
N PRO A 69 -3.79 -9.85 -3.15
CA PRO A 69 -4.76 -9.00 -3.81
C PRO A 69 -5.58 -8.29 -2.73
N HIS A 70 -5.38 -6.98 -2.58
CA HIS A 70 -6.32 -6.23 -1.76
C HIS A 70 -7.62 -5.99 -2.50
N GLY A 71 -8.68 -6.44 -1.84
CA GLY A 71 -10.06 -6.18 -2.19
C GLY A 71 -10.27 -4.68 -2.28
N SER A 72 -10.44 -4.22 -3.52
CA SER A 72 -11.01 -2.92 -3.88
C SER A 72 -12.12 -2.52 -2.90
N ILE A 73 -11.86 -1.57 -2.02
CA ILE A 73 -12.86 -0.61 -1.52
C ILE A 73 -14.06 -1.23 -0.74
N LEU A 74 -14.15 -2.55 -0.54
CA LEU A 74 -15.32 -3.24 0.02
C LEU A 74 -15.30 -3.43 1.54
N ALA A 75 -14.21 -3.05 2.22
CA ALA A 75 -14.13 -3.07 3.69
C ALA A 75 -14.55 -1.73 4.34
N LYS A 76 -15.32 -0.90 3.62
CA LYS A 76 -16.16 0.14 4.22
C LYS A 76 -17.62 -0.33 4.13
N ALA A 77 -18.02 -1.20 5.05
CA ALA A 77 -19.41 -1.60 5.30
C ALA A 77 -19.74 -1.37 6.77
#